data_AF-A0A9X1MP19-F1
#
_entry.id   AF-A0A9X1MP19-F1
#
_cell.length_a   1.000
_cell.length_b   1.000
_cell.length_c   1.000
_cell.angle_alpha   90.00
_cell.angle_beta   90.00
_cell.angle_gamma   90.00
#
_symmetry.space_group_name_H-M   'P 1'
#
loop_
_entity.id
_entity.type
_entity.pdbx_description
1 polymer ?
#
loop_
_entity_poly.entity_id
_entity_poly.type
_entity_poly.pdbx_seq_one_letter_code
_entity_poly.pdbx_strand_id
1 'polypeptide(L)'
;MTTFCNLPLSLPVDWLLLGGMPAVRLTSDTSTRMQGISFFLMGIVVSTLVVWWAWNWLRRDFTALPKLSFIGAAGLTVLWGMLFVIVLTMISGARELMTPKAWRPNGLTYAIDDEPGTSLESLAEERENEIKLVAATLTYYKRTRGGELPEDVVYLGDAAEELGFISLAHSLEMNYWYDASQSKSSPILIRQIAQKGGPAWGITAEGEIVRLDEAEKPERRAPKTDSDGS
;
A
#
# COMPACT_ATOMS: atom_id res chain seq x y z
N MET A 1 83.13 16.31 16.75
CA MET A 1 82.50 16.01 18.06
C MET A 1 81.72 17.27 18.41
N THR A 2 80.40 17.32 18.46
CA THR A 2 79.47 16.37 19.11
C THR A 2 78.08 16.48 18.48
N THR A 3 77.46 15.33 18.28
CA THR A 3 76.09 15.09 17.80
C THR A 3 75.04 15.60 18.80
N PHE A 4 73.98 16.26 18.34
CA PHE A 4 72.74 16.42 19.11
C PHE A 4 71.51 16.08 18.26
N CYS A 5 70.66 15.26 18.86
CA CYS A 5 69.60 14.47 18.25
C CYS A 5 68.45 15.27 17.63
N ASN A 6 68.01 14.80 16.46
CA ASN A 6 66.64 14.89 15.96
C ASN A 6 65.70 14.09 16.87
N LEU A 7 64.62 14.71 17.35
CA LEU A 7 63.46 14.00 17.91
C LEU A 7 62.21 14.52 17.19
N PRO A 8 61.59 13.72 16.28
CA PRO A 8 60.32 14.11 15.69
C PRO A 8 59.22 13.91 16.74
N LEU A 9 58.64 15.03 17.18
CA LEU A 9 57.48 15.07 18.06
C LEU A 9 56.21 14.74 17.25
N SER A 10 56.09 13.50 16.74
CA SER A 10 54.85 12.99 16.15
C SER A 10 53.91 12.57 17.27
N LEU A 11 53.11 13.51 17.75
CA LEU A 11 51.99 13.18 18.63
C LEU A 11 51.00 12.32 17.81
N PRO A 12 50.71 11.07 18.22
CA PRO A 12 49.70 10.26 17.54
C PRO A 12 48.35 10.95 17.73
N VAL A 13 47.67 11.32 16.65
CA VAL A 13 46.33 11.94 16.68
C VAL A 13 45.25 10.86 16.84
N ASP A 14 45.65 9.60 17.03
CA ASP A 14 44.80 8.42 17.02
C ASP A 14 43.91 8.26 18.27
N TRP A 15 44.18 9.01 19.35
CA TRP A 15 43.36 8.97 20.57
C TRP A 15 42.06 9.78 20.47
N LEU A 16 41.91 10.66 19.46
CA LEU A 16 40.62 11.31 19.18
C LEU A 16 39.60 10.38 18.49
N LEU A 17 40.05 9.24 17.95
CA LEU A 17 39.18 8.26 17.27
C LEU A 17 38.67 7.14 18.20
N LEU A 18 39.20 7.00 19.42
CA LEU A 18 38.78 5.99 20.39
C LEU A 18 37.75 6.50 21.41
N GLY A 19 37.41 7.78 21.35
CA GLY A 19 36.16 8.28 21.90
C GLY A 19 35.07 7.95 20.89
N GLY A 20 34.37 6.84 21.08
CA GLY A 20 33.15 6.50 20.34
C GLY A 20 32.06 7.54 20.57
N MET A 21 32.25 8.74 20.03
CA MET A 21 31.19 9.70 19.84
C MET A 21 30.36 9.13 18.70
N PRO A 22 29.15 8.60 18.96
CA PRO A 22 28.25 8.28 17.88
C PRO A 22 28.04 9.59 17.14
N ALA A 23 28.60 9.71 15.94
CA ALA A 23 28.14 10.70 15.00
C ALA A 23 26.68 10.30 14.74
N VAL A 24 25.76 10.91 15.49
CA VAL A 24 24.32 10.86 15.26
C VAL A 24 24.12 11.53 13.91
N ARG A 25 24.42 10.79 12.84
CA ARG A 25 23.96 11.11 11.51
C ARG A 25 22.45 11.02 11.64
N LEU A 26 21.81 12.18 11.61
CA LEU A 26 20.37 12.33 11.45
C LEU A 26 19.99 11.47 10.24
N THR A 27 19.60 10.23 10.51
CA THR A 27 19.12 9.27 9.52
C THR A 27 18.03 9.99 8.74
N SER A 28 17.99 9.82 7.42
CA SER A 28 17.02 10.48 6.52
C SER A 28 15.57 10.42 7.03
N ASP A 29 15.22 9.39 7.80
CA ASP A 29 13.93 9.22 8.49
C ASP A 29 13.63 10.31 9.56
N THR A 30 14.63 10.76 10.32
CA THR A 30 14.44 11.83 11.33
C THR A 30 14.09 13.17 10.69
N SER A 31 14.64 13.48 9.51
CA SER A 31 14.34 14.74 8.80
C SER A 31 12.87 14.80 8.39
N THR A 32 12.31 13.70 7.91
CA THR A 32 10.89 13.61 7.51
C THR A 32 9.97 13.81 8.71
N ARG A 33 10.30 13.21 9.86
CA ARG A 33 9.53 13.38 11.10
C ARG A 33 9.60 14.82 11.63
N MET A 34 10.78 15.44 11.60
CA MET A 34 10.95 16.84 11.99
C MET A 34 10.16 17.80 11.09
N GLN A 35 10.12 17.53 9.77
CA GLN A 35 9.30 18.29 8.84
C GLN A 35 7.81 18.13 9.15
N GLY A 36 7.35 16.90 9.44
CA GLY A 36 5.97 16.64 9.86
C GLY A 36 5.58 17.39 11.13
N ILE A 37 6.44 17.39 12.15
CA ILE A 37 6.23 18.13 13.40
C ILE A 37 6.17 19.63 13.13
N SER A 38 7.07 20.15 12.29
CA SER A 38 7.10 21.58 11.94
C SER A 38 5.83 22.01 11.21
N PHE A 39 5.36 21.21 10.26
CA PHE A 39 4.13 21.48 9.53
C PHE A 39 2.91 21.44 10.46
N PHE A 40 2.87 20.46 11.37
CA PHE A 40 1.81 20.35 12.37
C PHE A 40 1.77 21.55 13.31
N LEU A 41 2.91 21.98 13.84
CA LEU A 41 3.01 23.17 14.68
C LEU A 41 2.60 24.44 13.93
N MET A 42 3.01 24.58 12.67
CA MET A 42 2.58 25.70 11.82
C MET A 42 1.05 25.70 11.64
N GLY A 43 0.45 24.54 11.40
CA GLY A 43 -1.00 24.38 11.33
C GLY A 43 -1.72 24.82 12.61
N ILE A 44 -1.19 24.46 13.79
CA ILE A 44 -1.73 24.91 15.09
C ILE A 44 -1.63 26.43 15.23
N VAL A 45 -0.49 27.02 14.87
CA VAL A 45 -0.29 28.48 14.95
C VAL A 45 -1.27 29.21 14.04
N VAL A 46 -1.41 28.78 12.79
CA VAL A 46 -2.36 29.36 11.82
C VAL A 46 -3.80 29.22 12.33
N SER A 47 -4.19 28.05 12.81
CA SER A 47 -5.53 27.82 13.36
C SER A 47 -5.81 28.71 14.58
N THR A 48 -4.83 28.84 15.47
CA THR A 48 -4.90 29.72 16.64
C THR A 48 -5.07 31.18 16.23
N LEU A 49 -4.35 31.63 15.19
CA LEU A 49 -4.49 32.98 14.65
C LEU A 49 -5.89 33.23 14.09
N VAL A 50 -6.47 32.26 13.38
CA VAL A 50 -7.84 32.34 12.86
C VAL A 50 -8.85 32.44 14.00
N VAL A 51 -8.75 31.60 15.02
CA VAL A 51 -9.64 31.62 16.20
C VAL A 51 -9.52 32.95 16.95
N TRP A 52 -8.29 33.39 17.19
CA TRP A 52 -8.01 34.66 17.86
C TRP A 52 -8.56 35.85 17.06
N TRP A 53 -8.35 35.85 15.74
CA TRP A 53 -8.85 36.89 14.84
C TRP A 53 -10.37 36.91 14.79
N ALA A 54 -11.02 35.76 14.60
CA ALA A 54 -12.47 35.62 14.59
C ALA A 54 -13.10 36.06 15.91
N TRP A 55 -12.50 35.70 17.05
CA TRP A 55 -12.98 36.12 18.36
C TRP A 55 -12.90 37.64 18.56
N ASN A 56 -11.77 38.24 18.17
CA ASN A 56 -11.60 39.69 18.25
C ASN A 56 -12.48 40.45 17.26
N TRP A 57 -12.77 39.85 16.10
CA TRP A 57 -13.71 40.39 15.14
C TRP A 57 -15.14 40.35 15.70
N LEU A 58 -15.59 39.22 16.24
CA LEU A 58 -16.91 39.06 16.85
C LEU A 58 -17.13 39.96 18.07
N ARG A 59 -16.06 40.25 18.82
CA ARG A 59 -16.09 41.19 19.94
C ARG A 59 -16.45 42.62 19.51
N ARG A 60 -16.30 42.99 18.24
CA ARG A 60 -16.73 44.31 17.74
C ARG A 60 -18.25 44.47 17.84
N ASP A 61 -18.99 43.37 17.66
CA ASP A 61 -20.44 43.37 17.69
C ASP A 61 -20.99 43.11 19.10
N PHE A 62 -20.23 42.42 19.96
CA PHE A 62 -20.62 42.10 21.33
C PHE A 62 -19.69 42.73 22.37
N THR A 63 -20.11 43.87 22.93
CA THR A 63 -19.35 44.62 23.95
C THR A 63 -19.18 43.89 25.29
N ALA A 64 -20.00 42.87 25.55
CA ALA A 64 -19.96 42.07 26.78
C ALA A 64 -18.83 41.02 26.81
N LEU A 65 -18.13 40.75 25.70
CA LEU A 65 -17.14 39.68 25.63
C LEU A 65 -15.75 40.11 26.17
N PRO A 66 -15.10 39.28 27.02
CA PRO A 66 -13.75 39.55 27.52
C PRO A 66 -12.70 39.46 26.39
N LYS A 67 -11.61 40.22 26.54
CA LYS A 67 -10.47 40.18 25.60
C LYS A 67 -9.78 38.83 25.72
N LEU A 68 -9.76 38.05 24.63
CA LEU A 68 -9.01 36.80 24.58
C LEU A 68 -7.54 37.12 24.25
N SER A 69 -6.63 36.76 25.13
CA SER A 69 -5.19 36.81 24.83
C SER A 69 -4.83 35.72 23.82
N PHE A 70 -3.71 35.88 23.10
CA PHE A 70 -3.21 34.85 22.17
C PHE A 70 -3.04 33.49 22.86
N ILE A 71 -2.58 33.50 24.11
CA ILE A 71 -2.46 32.29 24.95
C ILE A 71 -3.83 31.66 25.22
N GLY A 72 -4.85 32.48 25.47
CA GLY A 72 -6.23 32.00 25.63
C GLY A 72 -6.78 31.35 24.35
N ALA A 73 -6.50 31.94 23.18
CA ALA A 73 -6.88 31.36 21.89
C ALA A 73 -6.14 30.05 21.61
N ALA A 74 -4.84 29.99 21.91
CA ALA A 74 -4.02 28.80 21.76
C ALA A 74 -4.54 27.66 22.66
N GLY A 75 -4.82 27.98 23.93
CA GLY A 75 -5.39 27.03 24.89
C GLY A 75 -6.76 26.51 24.43
N LEU A 76 -7.64 27.39 23.93
CA LEU A 76 -8.93 26.99 23.38
C LEU A 76 -8.78 26.06 22.17
N THR A 77 -7.86 26.38 21.26
CA THR A 77 -7.60 25.59 20.05
C THR A 77 -7.06 24.20 20.39
N VAL A 78 -6.10 24.11 21.31
CA VAL A 78 -5.55 22.84 21.79
C VAL A 78 -6.61 22.02 22.51
N LEU A 79 -7.41 22.64 23.39
CA LEU A 79 -8.49 21.96 24.12
C LEU A 79 -9.54 21.39 23.16
N TRP A 80 -9.95 22.17 22.15
CA TRP A 80 -10.88 21.72 21.11
C TRP A 80 -10.28 20.60 20.26
N GLY A 81 -9.01 20.71 19.88
CA GLY A 81 -8.30 19.65 19.18
C GLY A 81 -8.26 18.34 19.97
N MET A 82 -7.95 18.42 21.28
CA MET A 82 -7.94 17.26 22.16
C MET A 82 -9.32 16.63 22.31
N LEU A 83 -10.36 17.45 22.47
CA LEU A 83 -11.75 16.97 22.50
C LEU A 83 -12.12 16.22 21.20
N PHE A 84 -11.75 16.77 20.04
CA PHE A 84 -11.98 16.10 18.76
C PHE A 84 -11.22 14.78 18.66
N VAL A 85 -9.95 14.73 19.09
CA VAL A 85 -9.18 13.48 19.12
C VAL A 85 -9.89 12.44 19.97
N ILE A 86 -10.34 12.79 21.17
CA ILE A 86 -11.08 11.87 22.05
C ILE A 86 -12.34 11.35 21.35
N VAL A 87 -13.12 12.23 20.73
CA VAL A 87 -14.35 11.85 20.01
C VAL A 87 -14.03 10.93 18.83
N LEU A 88 -13.01 11.25 18.02
CA LEU A 88 -12.60 10.41 16.89
C LEU A 88 -12.08 9.05 17.36
N THR A 89 -11.33 9.00 18.46
CA THR A 89 -10.91 7.74 19.09
C THR A 89 -12.11 6.92 19.56
N MET A 90 -13.12 7.55 20.16
CA MET A 90 -14.35 6.88 20.58
C MET A 90 -15.17 6.37 19.40
N ILE A 91 -15.25 7.12 18.30
CA ILE A 91 -15.95 6.68 17.07
C ILE A 91 -15.22 5.50 16.43
N SER A 92 -13.89 5.54 16.34
CA SER A 92 -13.09 4.41 15.84
C SER A 92 -13.25 3.18 16.74
N GLY A 93 -13.17 3.36 18.06
CA GLY A 93 -13.37 2.28 19.03
C GLY A 93 -14.77 1.68 18.97
N ALA A 94 -15.81 2.50 18.76
CA ALA A 94 -17.18 2.01 18.59
C ALA A 94 -17.33 1.20 17.29
N ARG A 95 -16.67 1.62 16.19
CA ARG A 95 -16.66 0.88 14.93
C ARG A 95 -15.99 -0.49 15.10
N GLU A 96 -14.87 -0.55 15.82
CA GLU A 96 -14.15 -1.80 16.11
C GLU A 96 -14.96 -2.76 17.01
N LEU A 97 -15.75 -2.22 17.93
CA LEU A 97 -16.68 -3.00 18.76
C LEU A 97 -17.91 -3.51 17.98
N MET A 98 -18.30 -2.82 16.90
CA MET A 98 -19.45 -3.20 16.07
C MET A 98 -19.11 -4.18 14.93
N THR A 99 -17.84 -4.54 14.73
CA THR A 99 -17.41 -5.67 13.88
C THR A 99 -17.20 -6.92 14.74
N PRO A 100 -18.25 -7.71 15.03
CA PRO A 100 -18.11 -8.96 15.77
C PRO A 100 -17.25 -9.93 14.96
N LYS A 101 -15.97 -10.08 15.34
CA LYS A 101 -14.94 -11.08 14.93
C LYS A 101 -13.50 -10.54 14.95
N ALA A 102 -13.26 -9.25 15.22
CA ALA A 102 -11.93 -8.63 15.14
C ALA A 102 -10.91 -9.07 16.22
N TRP A 103 -11.37 -9.71 17.29
CA TRP A 103 -10.52 -10.13 18.40
C TRP A 103 -10.47 -11.66 18.47
N ARG A 104 -9.29 -12.25 18.26
CA ARG A 104 -9.05 -13.68 18.46
C ARG A 104 -8.15 -13.88 19.69
N PRO A 105 -8.48 -14.85 20.57
CA PRO A 105 -7.59 -15.20 21.67
C PRO A 105 -6.30 -15.80 21.10
N ASN A 106 -5.14 -15.18 21.38
CA ASN A 106 -3.82 -15.69 21.02
C ASN A 106 -3.07 -16.08 22.29
N GLY A 107 -3.35 -17.28 22.80
CA GLY A 107 -2.79 -17.75 24.07
C GLY A 107 -3.37 -17.02 25.28
N LEU A 108 -2.52 -16.34 26.06
CA LEU A 108 -2.90 -15.66 27.32
C LEU A 108 -3.37 -14.21 27.13
N THR A 109 -3.19 -13.65 25.93
CA THR A 109 -3.55 -12.28 25.58
C THR A 109 -4.47 -12.25 24.37
N TYR A 110 -5.23 -11.17 24.22
CA TYR A 110 -6.00 -10.90 23.01
C TYR A 110 -5.12 -10.08 22.07
N ALA A 111 -5.01 -10.52 20.82
CA ALA A 111 -4.37 -9.75 19.76
C ALA A 111 -5.47 -9.22 18.83
N ILE A 112 -5.34 -7.96 18.43
CA ILE A 112 -5.98 -7.45 17.22
C ILE A 112 -5.26 -8.14 16.06
N ASP A 113 -6.00 -8.68 15.09
CA ASP A 113 -5.40 -9.15 13.83
C ASP A 113 -4.86 -7.89 13.09
N ASP A 114 -3.65 -7.46 13.44
CA ASP A 114 -2.90 -6.37 12.79
C ASP A 114 -2.15 -6.86 11.55
N GLU A 115 -2.09 -8.18 11.31
CA GLU A 115 -1.90 -8.62 9.95
C GLU A 115 -3.19 -8.33 9.19
N PRO A 116 -3.16 -7.67 8.02
CA PRO A 116 -4.17 -7.92 7.00
C PRO A 116 -3.98 -9.37 6.52
N GLY A 117 -4.16 -10.33 7.44
CA GLY A 117 -4.52 -11.69 7.20
C GLY A 117 -5.96 -11.68 6.72
N THR A 118 -6.15 -11.02 5.57
CA THR A 118 -7.03 -11.48 4.52
C THR A 118 -6.82 -12.99 4.51
N SER A 119 -7.73 -13.71 5.16
CA SER A 119 -7.67 -15.17 5.24
C SER A 119 -7.37 -15.66 3.83
N LEU A 120 -6.56 -16.71 3.67
CA LEU A 120 -6.27 -17.25 2.34
C LEU A 120 -7.56 -17.46 1.53
N GLU A 121 -8.68 -17.73 2.22
CA GLU A 121 -10.04 -17.73 1.68
C GLU A 121 -10.52 -16.35 1.19
N SER A 122 -10.46 -15.28 1.97
CA SER A 122 -10.87 -13.94 1.52
C SER A 122 -9.98 -13.38 0.40
N LEU A 123 -8.67 -13.71 0.38
CA LEU A 123 -7.81 -13.38 -0.76
C LEU A 123 -8.22 -14.18 -2.00
N ALA A 124 -8.59 -15.45 -1.82
CA ALA A 124 -9.06 -16.27 -2.91
C ALA A 124 -10.40 -15.75 -3.46
N GLU A 125 -11.32 -15.34 -2.59
CA GLU A 125 -12.61 -14.74 -2.98
C GLU A 125 -12.42 -13.40 -3.71
N GLU A 126 -11.55 -12.52 -3.22
CA GLU A 126 -11.26 -11.23 -3.86
C GLU A 126 -10.62 -11.43 -5.23
N ARG A 127 -9.68 -12.38 -5.36
CA ARG A 127 -9.09 -12.78 -6.65
C ARG A 127 -10.12 -13.37 -7.60
N GLU A 128 -11.00 -14.24 -7.11
CA GLU A 128 -12.05 -14.84 -7.93
C GLU A 128 -12.99 -13.76 -8.47
N ASN A 129 -13.34 -12.78 -7.64
CA ASN A 129 -14.15 -11.64 -8.05
C ASN A 129 -13.43 -10.78 -9.10
N GLU A 130 -12.12 -10.54 -8.92
CA GLU A 130 -11.31 -9.81 -9.89
C GLU A 130 -11.27 -10.51 -11.26
N ILE A 131 -11.05 -11.82 -11.28
CA ILE A 131 -11.01 -12.61 -12.52
C ILE A 131 -12.37 -12.61 -13.22
N LYS A 132 -13.47 -12.69 -12.46
CA LYS A 132 -14.83 -12.55 -13.01
C LYS A 132 -15.03 -11.18 -13.67
N LEU A 133 -14.48 -10.11 -13.08
CA LEU A 133 -14.52 -8.77 -13.67
C LEU A 133 -13.70 -8.69 -14.95
N VAL A 134 -12.52 -9.31 -15.00
CA VAL A 134 -11.72 -9.37 -16.24
C VAL A 134 -12.47 -10.14 -17.33
N ALA A 135 -13.06 -11.31 -17.02
CA ALA A 135 -13.84 -12.09 -17.97
C ALA A 135 -15.07 -11.32 -18.48
N ALA A 136 -15.77 -10.59 -17.60
CA ALA A 136 -16.88 -9.71 -17.97
C ALA A 136 -16.41 -8.56 -18.89
N THR A 137 -15.26 -7.96 -18.59
CA THR A 137 -14.66 -6.88 -19.39
C THR A 137 -14.28 -7.38 -20.79
N LEU A 138 -13.68 -8.58 -20.89
CA LEU A 138 -13.36 -9.20 -22.18
C LEU A 138 -14.62 -9.49 -22.99
N THR A 139 -15.68 -9.97 -22.34
CA THR A 139 -16.98 -10.23 -22.98
C THR A 139 -17.60 -8.94 -23.48
N TYR A 140 -17.53 -7.87 -22.69
CA TYR A 140 -17.98 -6.54 -23.08
C TYR A 140 -17.19 -6.02 -24.29
N TYR A 141 -15.85 -6.06 -24.23
CA TYR A 141 -14.97 -5.64 -25.31
C TYR A 141 -15.34 -6.32 -26.64
N LYS A 142 -15.50 -7.65 -26.63
CA LYS A 142 -15.90 -8.42 -27.80
C LYS A 142 -17.23 -7.98 -28.39
N ARG A 143 -18.23 -7.75 -27.54
CA ARG A 143 -19.56 -7.31 -27.98
C ARG A 143 -19.50 -5.94 -28.64
N THR A 144 -18.69 -5.03 -28.11
CA THR A 144 -18.60 -3.64 -28.58
C THR A 144 -17.73 -3.51 -29.83
N ARG A 145 -16.71 -4.35 -29.99
CA ARG A 145 -15.75 -4.31 -31.13
C ARG A 145 -15.91 -5.46 -32.12
N GLY A 146 -17.15 -5.88 -32.38
CA GLY A 146 -17.46 -6.78 -33.50
C GLY A 146 -16.91 -8.21 -33.37
N GLY A 147 -16.60 -8.67 -32.16
CA GLY A 147 -16.08 -10.00 -31.88
C GLY A 147 -14.55 -10.12 -31.98
N GLU A 148 -13.85 -9.02 -32.26
CA GLU A 148 -12.39 -8.99 -32.26
C GLU A 148 -11.82 -9.12 -30.85
N LEU A 149 -10.69 -9.81 -30.76
CA LEU A 149 -9.95 -9.94 -29.51
C LEU A 149 -9.08 -8.69 -29.31
N PRO A 150 -8.85 -8.27 -28.05
CA PRO A 150 -7.91 -7.21 -27.74
C PRO A 150 -6.52 -7.58 -28.26
N GLU A 151 -5.72 -6.64 -28.76
CA GLU A 151 -4.35 -6.94 -29.21
C GLU A 151 -3.37 -7.07 -28.03
N ASP A 152 -3.70 -6.45 -26.90
CA ASP A 152 -2.89 -6.38 -25.68
C ASP A 152 -3.77 -6.08 -24.45
N VAL A 153 -3.23 -6.26 -23.24
CA VAL A 153 -3.90 -5.93 -21.95
C VAL A 153 -4.30 -4.46 -21.84
N VAL A 154 -3.58 -3.55 -22.51
CA VAL A 154 -3.85 -2.11 -22.48
C VAL A 154 -5.24 -1.79 -23.01
N TYR A 155 -5.63 -2.40 -24.14
CA TYR A 155 -6.97 -2.22 -24.71
C TYR A 155 -8.08 -2.80 -23.84
N LEU A 156 -7.74 -3.79 -23.00
CA LEU A 156 -8.65 -4.32 -22.00
C LEU A 156 -8.80 -3.35 -20.81
N GLY A 157 -7.71 -2.68 -20.44
CA GLY A 157 -7.68 -1.61 -19.45
C GLY A 157 -8.59 -0.44 -19.84
N ASP A 158 -8.52 0.00 -21.10
CA ASP A 158 -9.41 1.04 -21.64
C ASP A 158 -10.88 0.64 -21.51
N ALA A 159 -11.23 -0.61 -21.85
CA ALA A 159 -12.60 -1.08 -21.72
C ALA A 159 -13.04 -1.26 -20.26
N ALA A 160 -12.12 -1.58 -19.34
CA ALA A 160 -12.40 -1.58 -17.91
C ALA A 160 -12.68 -0.16 -17.41
N GLU A 161 -11.93 0.84 -17.87
CA GLU A 161 -12.15 2.25 -17.55
C GLU A 161 -13.49 2.77 -18.10
N GLU A 162 -13.85 2.40 -19.33
CA GLU A 162 -15.17 2.69 -19.93
C GLU A 162 -16.34 2.13 -19.08
N LEU A 163 -16.13 0.98 -18.44
CA LEU A 163 -17.10 0.37 -17.51
C LEU A 163 -17.07 0.99 -16.10
N GLY A 164 -16.12 1.89 -15.82
CA GLY A 164 -15.93 2.53 -14.51
C GLY A 164 -15.04 1.75 -13.53
N PHE A 165 -14.34 0.71 -13.98
CA PHE A 165 -13.46 -0.13 -13.18
C PHE A 165 -12.00 0.35 -13.23
N ILE A 166 -11.74 1.55 -12.74
CA ILE A 166 -10.40 2.19 -12.77
C ILE A 166 -9.33 1.35 -12.05
N SER A 167 -9.69 0.70 -10.93
CA SER A 167 -8.76 -0.18 -10.20
C SER A 167 -8.41 -1.45 -10.97
N LEU A 168 -9.32 -1.95 -11.80
CA LEU A 168 -9.12 -3.14 -12.63
C LEU A 168 -8.16 -2.84 -13.78
N ALA A 169 -8.26 -1.67 -14.41
CA ALA A 169 -7.33 -1.24 -15.46
C ALA A 169 -5.88 -1.27 -14.97
N HIS A 170 -5.62 -0.72 -13.78
CA HIS A 170 -4.29 -0.76 -13.18
C HIS A 170 -3.84 -2.17 -12.80
N SER A 171 -4.75 -3.03 -12.33
CA SER A 171 -4.42 -4.42 -12.02
C SER A 171 -4.08 -5.23 -13.28
N LEU A 172 -4.79 -4.99 -14.39
CA LEU A 172 -4.56 -5.66 -15.67
C LEU A 172 -3.14 -5.46 -16.20
N GLU A 173 -2.60 -4.25 -16.09
CA GLU A 173 -1.22 -3.94 -16.51
C GLU A 173 -0.15 -4.60 -15.62
N MET A 174 -0.44 -4.75 -14.32
CA MET A 174 0.55 -5.15 -13.31
C MET A 174 0.55 -6.66 -13.04
N ASN A 175 -0.61 -7.31 -13.16
CA ASN A 175 -0.83 -8.66 -12.66
C ASN A 175 -1.20 -9.67 -13.76
N TYR A 176 -1.36 -9.25 -15.00
CA TYR A 176 -1.78 -10.14 -16.09
C TYR A 176 -0.82 -10.05 -17.29
N TRP A 177 -0.65 -11.17 -17.96
CA TRP A 177 0.09 -11.27 -19.21
C TRP A 177 -0.84 -11.75 -20.33
N TYR A 178 -0.75 -11.10 -21.49
CA TYR A 178 -1.52 -11.42 -22.68
C TYR A 178 -0.72 -12.32 -23.61
N ASP A 179 -1.30 -13.47 -24.00
CA ASP A 179 -0.74 -14.36 -25.01
C ASP A 179 -1.62 -14.31 -26.27
N ALA A 180 -1.14 -13.57 -27.27
CA ALA A 180 -1.79 -13.47 -28.58
C ALA A 180 -1.70 -14.78 -29.40
N SER A 181 -0.82 -15.71 -28.99
CA SER A 181 -0.57 -16.96 -29.70
C SER A 181 -1.68 -17.96 -29.40
N GLN A 182 -2.75 -17.92 -30.20
CA GLN A 182 -3.76 -18.96 -30.24
C GLN A 182 -3.20 -20.24 -30.88
N SER A 183 -2.25 -20.88 -30.21
CA SER A 183 -1.84 -22.24 -30.53
C SER A 183 -2.96 -23.19 -30.09
N LYS A 184 -3.26 -24.20 -30.93
CA LYS A 184 -4.14 -25.33 -30.57
C LYS A 184 -3.75 -26.01 -29.24
N SER A 185 -2.53 -25.79 -28.76
CA SER A 185 -2.03 -26.34 -27.49
C SER A 185 -2.37 -25.50 -26.24
N SER A 186 -2.75 -24.21 -26.39
CA SER A 186 -3.02 -23.31 -25.27
C SER A 186 -4.13 -22.30 -25.64
N PRO A 187 -5.41 -22.57 -25.35
CA PRO A 187 -6.51 -21.65 -25.67
C PRO A 187 -6.60 -20.43 -24.73
N ILE A 188 -5.55 -20.15 -23.95
CA ILE A 188 -5.55 -19.18 -22.85
C ILE A 188 -5.03 -17.86 -23.37
N LEU A 189 -5.87 -16.83 -23.32
CA LEU A 189 -5.62 -15.51 -23.87
C LEU A 189 -4.97 -14.58 -22.83
N ILE A 190 -5.45 -14.64 -21.58
CA ILE A 190 -4.98 -13.81 -20.48
C ILE A 190 -4.57 -14.73 -19.34
N ARG A 191 -3.33 -14.60 -18.87
CA ARG A 191 -2.78 -15.37 -17.74
C ARG A 191 -2.50 -14.43 -16.57
N GLN A 192 -3.03 -14.75 -15.40
CA GLN A 192 -2.67 -14.05 -14.17
C GLN A 192 -1.24 -14.47 -13.74
N ILE A 193 -0.42 -13.51 -13.35
CA ILE A 193 0.91 -13.76 -12.79
C ILE A 193 0.72 -14.45 -11.43
N ALA A 194 1.17 -15.69 -11.33
CA ALA A 194 1.03 -16.48 -10.12
C ALA A 194 1.78 -15.82 -8.96
N GLN A 195 1.06 -15.36 -7.94
CA GLN A 195 1.70 -14.95 -6.68
C GLN A 195 2.17 -16.19 -5.92
N LYS A 196 3.30 -16.06 -5.23
CA LYS A 196 3.98 -17.16 -4.53
C LYS A 196 3.02 -17.91 -3.59
N GLY A 197 2.66 -19.14 -3.97
CA GLY A 197 1.81 -20.03 -3.16
C GLY A 197 0.31 -19.98 -3.43
N GLY A 198 -0.15 -19.25 -4.46
CA GLY A 198 -1.56 -19.20 -4.88
C GLY A 198 -1.85 -19.98 -6.17
N PRO A 199 -3.11 -20.36 -6.41
CA PRO A 199 -3.54 -20.90 -7.69
C PRO A 199 -3.41 -19.85 -8.79
N ALA A 200 -2.96 -20.26 -9.97
CA ALA A 200 -2.90 -19.38 -11.13
C ALA A 200 -4.18 -19.53 -11.96
N TRP A 201 -4.66 -18.43 -12.52
CA TRP A 201 -5.89 -18.40 -13.31
C TRP A 201 -5.61 -17.89 -14.72
N GLY A 202 -6.33 -18.46 -15.68
CA GLY A 202 -6.30 -18.06 -17.08
C GLY A 202 -7.71 -17.80 -17.59
N ILE A 203 -7.83 -16.92 -18.58
CA ILE A 203 -9.09 -16.65 -19.27
C ILE A 203 -8.90 -17.04 -20.73
N THR A 204 -9.81 -17.86 -21.26
CA THR A 204 -9.76 -18.29 -22.66
C THR A 204 -10.21 -17.18 -23.60
N ALA A 205 -10.01 -17.38 -24.90
CA ALA A 205 -10.56 -16.48 -25.91
C ALA A 205 -12.08 -16.32 -25.74
N GLU A 206 -12.80 -17.38 -25.37
CA GLU A 206 -14.26 -17.39 -25.17
C GLU A 206 -14.72 -16.65 -23.91
N GLY A 207 -13.79 -16.23 -23.04
CA GLY A 207 -14.10 -15.62 -21.75
C GLY A 207 -14.37 -16.65 -20.64
N GLU A 208 -14.01 -17.92 -20.86
CA GLU A 208 -14.10 -18.96 -19.83
C GLU A 208 -12.93 -18.83 -18.86
N ILE A 209 -13.23 -18.92 -17.57
CA ILE A 209 -12.24 -18.85 -16.49
C ILE A 209 -11.72 -20.27 -16.25
N VAL A 210 -10.42 -20.47 -16.46
CA VAL A 210 -9.75 -21.77 -16.29
C VAL A 210 -8.70 -21.66 -15.21
N ARG A 211 -8.67 -22.62 -14.29
CA ARG A 211 -7.62 -22.73 -13.28
C ARG A 211 -6.39 -23.41 -13.88
N LEU A 212 -5.26 -22.71 -13.90
CA LEU A 212 -4.03 -23.17 -14.56
C LEU A 212 -3.38 -24.35 -13.84
N ASP A 213 -3.62 -24.50 -12.53
CA ASP A 213 -3.19 -25.65 -11.74
C ASP A 213 -3.70 -26.99 -12.33
N GLU A 214 -4.82 -26.96 -13.05
CA GLU A 214 -5.44 -28.12 -13.70
C GLU A 214 -5.09 -28.22 -15.19
N ALA A 215 -4.99 -27.07 -15.88
CA ALA A 215 -4.69 -27.01 -17.31
C ALA A 215 -3.22 -27.36 -17.63
N GLU A 216 -2.31 -27.14 -16.69
CA GLU A 216 -0.87 -27.41 -16.81
C GLU A 216 -0.46 -28.64 -15.99
N LYS A 217 -1.28 -29.70 -15.97
CA LYS A 217 -0.78 -31.05 -15.67
C LYS A 217 -0.20 -31.58 -16.97
N PRO A 218 1.13 -31.46 -17.24
CA PRO A 218 1.69 -32.06 -18.43
C PRO A 218 1.31 -33.54 -18.38
N GLU A 219 0.54 -33.97 -19.37
CA GLU A 219 0.37 -35.37 -19.70
C GLU A 219 1.80 -35.88 -19.90
N ARG A 220 2.37 -36.48 -18.85
CA ARG A 220 3.67 -37.15 -18.91
C ARG A 220 3.50 -38.21 -19.98
N ARG A 221 3.86 -37.87 -21.23
CA ARG A 221 4.18 -38.87 -22.23
C ARG A 221 5.24 -39.73 -21.57
N ALA A 222 4.84 -40.94 -21.20
CA ALA A 222 5.76 -41.97 -20.76
C ALA A 222 6.92 -41.98 -21.76
N PRO A 223 8.19 -42.02 -21.30
CA PRO A 223 9.29 -42.22 -22.21
C PRO A 223 8.97 -43.50 -22.98
N LYS A 224 8.82 -43.37 -24.31
CA LYS A 224 8.84 -44.50 -25.21
C LYS A 224 10.21 -45.13 -25.00
N THR A 225 10.27 -46.16 -24.18
CA THR A 225 11.41 -47.06 -24.16
C THR A 225 11.38 -47.75 -25.51
N ASP A 226 12.12 -47.18 -26.46
CA ASP A 226 12.49 -47.84 -27.70
C ASP A 226 13.40 -49.02 -27.31
N SER A 227 12.77 -50.14 -26.98
CA SER A 227 13.39 -51.45 -27.00
C SER A 227 13.28 -51.97 -28.43
N ASP A 228 14.19 -51.55 -29.29
CA ASP A 228 14.48 -52.27 -30.53
C ASP A 228 15.99 -52.25 -30.78
N GLY A 229 16.48 -53.41 -31.18
CA GLY A 229 17.86 -53.84 -31.01
C GLY A 229 18.90 -53.17 -31.91
N SER A 230 20.14 -53.21 -31.44
CA SER A 230 21.23 -54.00 -32.04
C SER A 230 22.38 -54.12 -31.07
#